data_AF-A0A382HHH4-F1
#
_entry.id   AF-A0A382HHH4-F1
#
_cell.length_a   1.000
_cell.length_b   1.000
_cell.length_c   1.000
_cell.angle_alpha   90.00
_cell.angle_beta   90.00
_cell.angle_gamma   90.00
#
_symmetry.space_group_name_H-M   'P 1'
#
loop_
_entity.id
_entity.type
_entity.pdbx_description
1 polymer ?
#
loop_
_entity_poly.entity_id
_entity_poly.type
_entity_poly.pdbx_seq_one_letter_code
_entity_poly.pdbx_strand_id
1 'polypeptide(L)'
;MKLINEVVKKITAIGKKERKKTVFLIGNTIKVEDAKFYLTPIRNYAQVVLSGVIVYSEEIAKKIAKEVDGLVDYIFVDAEKKISDKHSITGEPGNIERAVKEVIKKSVFISYKSNDLTVDAADALISEYFSKDIRHVGGKKIAIIGVGNIGSKLAQKLVERGANVSLYRRNRDKLNLIVKQINTTKSKYTVAQASSALSVNEACKDADILIGATDGIPVIDASIINNLPIDSLLIDIGKGSISEEAIKKAYLRNLAVYRLSIESALEGMVVSLISTHDVLNQTTGRGFYHKIKVVSGGLLAQNDEIVVDDYRKPKLIYGIGNGYGDFMRIPGKKMEEKLDLLKKLLLKDNLD
;
A
#
# COMPACT_ATOMS: atom_id res chain seq x y z
N MET A 1 -18.94 5.56 19.96
CA MET A 1 -18.01 6.22 20.90
C MET A 1 -17.55 5.26 22.00
N LYS A 2 -18.44 4.64 22.80
CA LYS A 2 -18.03 3.59 23.78
C LYS A 2 -17.13 2.49 23.17
N LEU A 3 -17.53 1.94 22.02
CA LEU A 3 -16.74 0.93 21.28
C LEU A 3 -15.36 1.44 20.84
N ILE A 4 -15.25 2.71 20.43
CA ILE A 4 -13.98 3.34 20.04
C ILE A 4 -13.06 3.41 21.26
N ASN A 5 -13.58 3.89 22.39
CA ASN A 5 -12.82 4.00 23.63
C ASN A 5 -12.33 2.63 24.13
N GLU A 6 -13.14 1.58 24.02
CA GLU A 6 -12.74 0.21 24.39
C GLU A 6 -11.62 -0.31 23.51
N VAL A 7 -11.69 -0.11 22.19
CA VAL A 7 -10.63 -0.51 21.25
C VAL A 7 -9.34 0.28 21.51
N VAL A 8 -9.42 1.61 21.67
CA VAL A 8 -8.26 2.46 21.96
C VAL A 8 -7.58 2.04 23.26
N LYS A 9 -8.35 1.76 24.33
CA LYS A 9 -7.81 1.21 25.58
C LYS A 9 -7.07 -0.12 25.38
N LYS A 10 -7.60 -1.01 24.53
CA LYS A 10 -6.95 -2.30 24.25
C LYS A 10 -5.64 -2.13 23.49
N ILE A 11 -5.62 -1.37 22.39
CA ILE A 11 -4.40 -1.16 21.61
C ILE A 11 -3.33 -0.41 22.42
N THR A 12 -3.72 0.57 23.24
CA THR A 12 -2.77 1.30 24.09
C THR A 12 -2.20 0.45 25.22
N ALA A 13 -3.01 -0.42 25.83
CA ALA A 13 -2.53 -1.38 26.82
C ALA A 13 -1.51 -2.36 26.23
N ILE A 14 -1.78 -2.90 25.03
CA ILE A 14 -0.84 -3.77 24.31
C ILE A 14 0.42 -2.99 23.94
N GLY A 15 0.29 -1.81 23.36
CA GLY A 15 1.41 -0.97 22.93
C GLY A 15 2.34 -0.62 24.08
N LYS A 16 1.79 -0.25 25.24
CA LYS A 16 2.59 0.00 26.45
C LYS A 16 3.28 -1.26 26.96
N LYS A 17 2.57 -2.39 27.04
CA LYS A 17 3.10 -3.66 27.54
C LYS A 17 4.25 -4.18 26.66
N GLU A 18 4.09 -4.08 25.35
CA GLU A 18 5.02 -4.67 24.37
C GLU A 18 6.00 -3.64 23.78
N ARG A 19 5.94 -2.37 24.24
CA ARG A 19 6.77 -1.25 23.76
C ARG A 19 6.64 -1.00 22.25
N LYS A 20 5.42 -1.12 21.73
CA LYS A 20 5.07 -0.92 20.32
C LYS A 20 4.38 0.42 20.12
N LYS A 21 4.52 0.99 18.91
CA LYS A 21 3.74 2.17 18.53
C LYS A 21 2.27 1.80 18.39
N THR A 22 1.40 2.73 18.77
CA THR A 22 -0.05 2.58 18.72
C THR A 22 -0.62 3.36 17.55
N VAL A 23 -1.44 2.70 16.73
CA VAL A 23 -1.99 3.30 15.50
C VAL A 23 -3.50 3.14 15.45
N PHE A 24 -4.21 4.22 15.11
CA PHE A 24 -5.64 4.18 14.84
C PHE A 24 -5.93 4.58 13.38
N LEU A 25 -6.52 3.66 12.61
CA LEU A 25 -6.86 3.86 11.19
C LEU A 25 -8.30 4.42 11.05
N ILE A 26 -8.49 5.42 10.21
CA ILE A 26 -9.79 5.95 9.80
C ILE A 26 -9.89 5.80 8.28
N GLY A 27 -10.63 4.80 7.82
CA GLY A 27 -10.86 4.53 6.40
C GLY A 27 -12.29 4.82 5.96
N ASN A 28 -12.53 4.82 4.65
CA ASN A 28 -13.85 4.94 4.05
C ASN A 28 -14.06 3.90 2.94
N THR A 29 -15.31 3.65 2.56
CA THR A 29 -15.66 2.75 1.44
C THR A 29 -16.93 3.22 0.75
N ILE A 30 -17.10 2.82 -0.50
CA ILE A 30 -18.31 3.13 -1.32
C ILE A 30 -19.51 2.32 -0.85
N LYS A 31 -19.28 1.08 -0.39
CA LYS A 31 -20.34 0.20 0.12
C LYS A 31 -20.86 0.74 1.46
N VAL A 32 -21.98 1.44 1.43
CA VAL A 32 -22.65 1.95 2.63
C VAL A 32 -23.34 0.80 3.35
N GLU A 33 -23.21 0.76 4.67
CA GLU A 33 -23.98 -0.11 5.55
C GLU A 33 -24.92 0.74 6.41
N ASP A 34 -25.94 0.12 7.00
CA ASP A 34 -26.92 0.83 7.85
C ASP A 34 -26.28 1.45 9.11
N ALA A 35 -25.10 0.94 9.51
CA ALA A 35 -24.33 1.48 10.62
C ALA A 35 -23.58 2.77 10.25
N LYS A 36 -23.46 3.71 11.19
CA LYS A 36 -22.68 4.95 11.00
C LYS A 36 -21.18 4.69 10.74
N PHE A 37 -20.67 3.59 11.26
CA PHE A 37 -19.31 3.09 11.09
C PHE A 37 -19.21 1.64 11.57
N TYR A 38 -18.13 0.94 11.21
CA TYR A 38 -17.75 -0.32 11.84
C TYR A 38 -16.26 -0.35 12.20
N LEU A 39 -15.91 -1.15 13.22
CA LEU A 39 -14.53 -1.29 13.69
C LEU A 39 -13.76 -2.31 12.86
N THR A 40 -12.48 -2.05 12.63
CA THR A 40 -11.54 -3.04 12.12
C THR A 40 -10.94 -3.84 13.29
N PRO A 41 -10.58 -5.11 13.10
CA PRO A 41 -10.02 -5.93 14.17
C PRO A 41 -8.71 -5.32 14.71
N ILE A 42 -8.40 -5.64 15.96
CA ILE A 42 -7.08 -5.33 16.52
C ILE A 42 -6.05 -6.25 15.86
N ARG A 43 -4.95 -5.66 15.37
CA ARG A 43 -3.81 -6.38 14.82
C ARG A 43 -2.56 -6.02 15.59
N ASN A 44 -1.84 -7.05 16.04
CA ASN A 44 -0.60 -6.89 16.81
C ASN A 44 0.58 -7.36 15.96
N TYR A 45 1.29 -6.40 15.38
CA TYR A 45 2.43 -6.63 14.50
C TYR A 45 3.75 -6.49 15.27
N ALA A 46 4.90 -6.69 14.60
CA ALA A 46 6.20 -6.67 15.27
C ALA A 46 6.53 -5.30 15.90
N GLN A 47 6.26 -4.21 15.17
CA GLN A 47 6.63 -2.85 15.58
C GLN A 47 5.45 -1.99 16.06
N VAL A 48 4.23 -2.39 15.69
CA VAL A 48 3.02 -1.60 15.91
C VAL A 48 1.86 -2.47 16.39
N VAL A 49 0.96 -1.88 17.17
CA VAL A 49 -0.36 -2.43 17.43
C VAL A 49 -1.39 -1.45 16.90
N LEU A 50 -2.35 -1.97 16.14
CA LEU A 50 -3.31 -1.13 15.44
C LEU A 50 -4.72 -1.67 15.48
N SER A 51 -5.66 -0.75 15.31
CA SER A 51 -7.06 -1.01 14.99
C SER A 51 -7.60 0.24 14.29
N GLY A 52 -8.90 0.33 14.08
CA GLY A 52 -9.47 1.45 13.38
C GLY A 52 -10.94 1.32 13.13
N VAL A 53 -11.40 2.17 12.23
CA VAL A 53 -12.79 2.34 11.89
C VAL A 53 -12.93 2.58 10.39
N ILE A 54 -14.01 2.06 9.82
CA ILE A 54 -14.49 2.46 8.50
C ILE A 54 -15.73 3.33 8.70
N VAL A 55 -15.69 4.55 8.17
CA VAL A 55 -16.73 5.56 8.31
C VAL A 55 -17.37 5.88 6.97
N TYR A 56 -18.59 6.43 7.03
CA TYR A 56 -19.38 6.80 5.85
C TYR A 56 -19.67 8.31 5.76
N SER A 57 -19.19 9.12 6.71
CA SER A 57 -19.32 10.58 6.68
C SER A 57 -18.11 11.29 7.32
N GLU A 58 -17.85 12.52 6.87
CA GLU A 58 -16.81 13.39 7.44
C GLU A 58 -17.10 13.77 8.89
N GLU A 59 -18.37 13.99 9.24
CA GLU A 59 -18.78 14.35 10.59
C GLU A 59 -18.39 13.26 11.59
N ILE A 60 -18.68 11.99 11.25
CA ILE A 60 -18.32 10.85 12.08
C ILE A 60 -16.79 10.69 12.15
N ALA A 61 -16.10 10.86 11.02
CA ALA A 61 -14.62 10.85 10.98
C ALA A 61 -14.03 11.90 11.94
N LYS A 62 -14.49 13.16 11.85
CA LYS A 62 -14.10 14.28 12.72
C LYS A 62 -14.37 13.98 14.19
N LYS A 63 -15.55 13.43 14.50
CA LYS A 63 -15.94 13.11 15.87
C LYS A 63 -15.04 12.03 16.47
N ILE A 64 -14.80 10.95 15.73
CA ILE A 64 -13.93 9.86 16.18
C ILE A 64 -12.49 10.35 16.32
N ALA A 65 -11.98 11.10 15.34
CA ALA A 65 -10.65 11.71 15.38
C ALA A 65 -10.39 12.50 16.67
N LYS A 66 -11.33 13.38 17.06
CA LYS A 66 -11.23 14.13 18.33
C LYS A 66 -11.21 13.24 19.57
N GLU A 67 -11.94 12.13 19.56
CA GLU A 67 -11.95 11.20 20.70
C GLU A 67 -10.65 10.41 20.84
N VAL A 68 -9.99 10.09 19.72
CA VAL A 68 -8.75 9.30 19.73
C VAL A 68 -7.47 10.15 19.80
N ASP A 69 -7.56 11.45 19.50
CA ASP A 69 -6.41 12.36 19.47
C ASP A 69 -5.69 12.46 20.82
N GLY A 70 -4.38 12.18 20.79
CA GLY A 70 -3.51 12.14 21.97
C GLY A 70 -3.65 10.88 22.82
N LEU A 71 -4.51 9.93 22.46
CA LEU A 71 -4.59 8.62 23.12
C LEU A 71 -3.73 7.57 22.42
N VAL A 72 -3.43 7.76 21.13
CA VAL A 72 -2.56 6.91 20.32
C VAL A 72 -1.38 7.73 19.77
N ASP A 73 -0.31 7.06 19.39
CA ASP A 73 0.87 7.72 18.81
C ASP A 73 0.55 8.30 17.43
N TYR A 74 -0.10 7.49 16.58
CA TYR A 74 -0.42 7.87 15.19
C TYR A 74 -1.89 7.66 14.84
N ILE A 75 -2.44 8.59 14.06
CA ILE A 75 -3.74 8.48 13.43
C ILE A 75 -3.54 8.48 11.92
N PHE A 76 -3.95 7.38 11.29
CA PHE A 76 -3.83 7.17 9.86
C PHE A 76 -5.17 7.39 9.19
N VAL A 77 -5.23 8.18 8.11
CA VAL A 77 -6.49 8.53 7.44
C VAL A 77 -6.45 8.26 5.94
N ASP A 78 -7.48 7.60 5.42
CA ASP A 78 -7.59 7.32 3.98
C ASP A 78 -7.80 8.62 3.20
N ALA A 79 -6.92 8.86 2.22
CA ALA A 79 -6.92 10.04 1.36
C ALA A 79 -7.85 9.91 0.15
N GLU A 80 -8.31 8.69 -0.17
CA GLU A 80 -9.18 8.48 -1.33
C GLU A 80 -10.60 8.99 -1.03
N LYS A 81 -11.10 9.90 -1.88
CA LYS A 81 -12.47 10.45 -1.75
C LYS A 81 -13.50 9.44 -2.24
N LYS A 82 -14.28 8.87 -1.32
CA LYS A 82 -15.30 7.84 -1.61
C LYS A 82 -16.69 8.17 -1.08
N ILE A 83 -16.84 9.29 -0.36
CA ILE A 83 -18.10 9.71 0.25
C ILE A 83 -18.82 10.62 -0.74
N SER A 84 -20.08 10.29 -1.06
CA SER A 84 -20.87 11.05 -2.04
C SER A 84 -21.23 12.45 -1.52
N ASP A 85 -21.49 13.36 -2.47
CA ASP A 85 -21.79 14.77 -2.23
C ASP A 85 -22.98 14.99 -1.28
N LYS A 86 -23.91 14.03 -1.21
CA LYS A 86 -25.10 14.06 -0.34
C LYS A 86 -24.76 14.02 1.17
N HIS A 87 -23.54 13.61 1.52
CA HIS A 87 -23.06 13.53 2.91
C HIS A 87 -21.87 14.44 3.19
N SER A 88 -21.67 15.44 2.32
CA SER A 88 -20.63 16.45 2.44
C SER A 88 -21.15 17.69 3.16
N ILE A 89 -20.32 18.29 4.01
CA ILE A 89 -20.61 19.56 4.67
C ILE A 89 -20.57 20.73 3.66
N THR A 90 -19.90 20.56 2.51
CA THR A 90 -19.62 21.64 1.54
C THR A 90 -20.24 21.44 0.15
N GLY A 91 -20.90 20.31 -0.11
CA GLY A 91 -21.43 19.97 -1.44
C GLY A 91 -20.41 19.42 -2.44
N GLU A 92 -19.17 19.11 -2.00
CA GLU A 92 -18.14 18.37 -2.76
C GLU A 92 -17.98 16.94 -2.20
N PRO A 93 -17.48 15.93 -2.95
CA PRO A 93 -17.29 14.59 -2.41
C PRO A 93 -16.46 14.62 -1.12
N GLY A 94 -16.97 14.01 -0.05
CA GLY A 94 -16.42 14.16 1.30
C GLY A 94 -14.94 13.75 1.40
N ASN A 95 -14.11 14.68 1.84
CA ASN A 95 -12.69 14.53 2.11
C ASN A 95 -12.43 14.31 3.61
N ILE A 96 -12.49 13.05 4.04
CA ILE A 96 -12.21 12.67 5.43
C ILE A 96 -10.78 13.02 5.87
N GLU A 97 -9.82 13.04 4.95
CA GLU A 97 -8.43 13.38 5.24
C GLU A 97 -8.33 14.82 5.75
N ARG A 98 -8.84 15.78 4.99
CA ARG A 98 -8.89 17.19 5.39
C ARG A 98 -9.69 17.34 6.70
N ALA A 99 -10.85 16.73 6.74
CA ALA A 99 -11.78 16.83 7.87
C ALA A 99 -11.10 16.41 9.18
N VAL A 100 -10.41 15.27 9.18
CA VAL A 100 -9.65 14.79 10.34
C VAL A 100 -8.43 15.66 10.61
N LYS A 101 -7.67 16.07 9.59
CA LYS A 101 -6.47 16.89 9.75
C LYS A 101 -6.74 18.22 10.46
N GLU A 102 -7.90 18.85 10.22
CA GLU A 102 -8.30 20.10 10.87
C GLU A 102 -8.43 19.98 12.40
N VAL A 103 -8.80 18.79 12.90
CA VAL A 103 -9.15 18.58 14.31
C VAL A 103 -8.07 17.88 15.13
N ILE A 104 -7.15 17.12 14.50
CA ILE A 104 -6.03 16.47 15.17
C ILE A 104 -4.97 17.50 15.58
N LYS A 105 -4.52 17.43 16.84
CA LYS A 105 -3.51 18.32 17.43
C LYS A 105 -2.40 17.61 18.19
N LYS A 106 -2.65 16.41 18.73
CA LYS A 106 -1.72 15.72 19.64
C LYS A 106 -1.06 14.50 19.00
N SER A 107 -1.84 13.60 18.44
CA SER A 107 -1.32 12.43 17.72
C SER A 107 -0.72 12.84 16.39
N VAL A 108 0.26 12.06 15.92
CA VAL A 108 0.83 12.26 14.59
C VAL A 108 -0.18 11.85 13.53
N PHE A 109 -0.55 12.78 12.66
CA PHE A 109 -1.42 12.52 11.51
C PHE A 109 -0.59 12.02 10.33
N ILE A 110 -1.01 10.92 9.71
CA ILE A 110 -0.45 10.38 8.46
C ILE A 110 -1.61 10.02 7.52
N SER A 111 -1.52 10.38 6.23
CA SER A 111 -2.49 9.93 5.24
C SER A 111 -2.00 8.68 4.49
N TYR A 112 -2.93 7.85 4.04
CA TYR A 112 -2.65 6.63 3.28
C TYR A 112 -3.72 6.38 2.22
N LYS A 113 -3.49 5.43 1.30
CA LYS A 113 -4.45 5.07 0.23
C LYS A 113 -4.82 3.61 0.32
N SER A 114 -6.04 3.32 0.79
CA SER A 114 -6.49 1.94 1.03
C SER A 114 -6.65 1.08 -0.23
N ASN A 115 -6.96 1.69 -1.38
CA ASN A 115 -7.05 0.97 -2.65
C ASN A 115 -5.68 0.49 -3.12
N ASP A 116 -4.64 1.31 -2.96
CA ASP A 116 -3.27 0.99 -3.35
C ASP A 116 -2.75 -0.15 -2.45
N LEU A 117 -3.07 -0.11 -1.15
CA LEU A 117 -2.81 -1.21 -0.22
C LEU A 117 -3.42 -2.55 -0.69
N THR A 118 -4.62 -2.52 -1.27
CA THR A 118 -5.27 -3.73 -1.79
C THR A 118 -4.55 -4.25 -3.04
N VAL A 119 -4.12 -3.36 -3.92
CA VAL A 119 -3.32 -3.72 -5.10
C VAL A 119 -1.99 -4.36 -4.67
N ASP A 120 -1.30 -3.76 -3.71
CA ASP A 120 -0.02 -4.28 -3.19
C ASP A 120 -0.18 -5.65 -2.52
N ALA A 121 -1.26 -5.85 -1.77
CA ALA A 121 -1.57 -7.14 -1.17
C ALA A 121 -1.83 -8.23 -2.21
N ALA A 122 -2.61 -7.93 -3.26
CA ALA A 122 -2.90 -8.88 -4.33
C ALA A 122 -1.63 -9.27 -5.09
N ASP A 123 -0.82 -8.26 -5.41
CA ASP A 123 0.43 -8.40 -6.12
C ASP A 123 1.47 -9.24 -5.34
N ALA A 124 1.58 -8.99 -4.03
CA ALA A 124 2.42 -9.77 -3.12
C ALA A 124 1.93 -11.22 -2.99
N LEU A 125 0.61 -11.44 -2.82
CA LEU A 125 0.02 -12.77 -2.74
C LEU A 125 0.30 -13.58 -4.02
N ILE A 126 0.03 -13.00 -5.19
CA ILE A 126 0.24 -13.66 -6.49
C ILE A 126 1.72 -14.00 -6.67
N SER A 127 2.60 -13.05 -6.34
CA SER A 127 4.05 -13.28 -6.41
C SER A 127 4.47 -14.45 -5.51
N GLU A 128 4.06 -14.45 -4.25
CA GLU A 128 4.44 -15.51 -3.31
C GLU A 128 3.83 -16.86 -3.69
N TYR A 129 2.57 -16.89 -4.15
CA TYR A 129 1.91 -18.13 -4.56
C TYR A 129 2.69 -18.87 -5.65
N PHE A 130 3.36 -18.13 -6.55
CA PHE A 130 4.17 -18.70 -7.63
C PHE A 130 5.68 -18.64 -7.37
N SER A 131 6.12 -18.42 -6.12
CA SER A 131 7.55 -18.29 -5.77
C SER A 131 8.39 -19.52 -6.10
N LYS A 132 7.77 -20.70 -6.20
CA LYS A 132 8.42 -21.96 -6.56
C LYS A 132 8.45 -22.24 -8.08
N ASP A 133 7.67 -21.51 -8.87
CA ASP A 133 7.72 -21.62 -10.33
C ASP A 133 8.91 -20.79 -10.84
N ILE A 134 9.79 -21.41 -11.64
CA ILE A 134 10.96 -20.72 -12.22
C ILE A 134 10.57 -19.48 -13.05
N ARG A 135 9.37 -19.48 -13.64
CA ARG A 135 8.84 -18.33 -14.39
C ARG A 135 8.17 -17.29 -13.50
N HIS A 136 7.90 -17.63 -12.24
CA HIS A 136 7.14 -16.79 -11.32
C HIS A 136 5.80 -16.38 -11.96
N VAL A 137 5.48 -15.09 -11.95
CA VAL A 137 4.31 -14.49 -12.62
C VAL A 137 4.51 -14.35 -14.14
N GLY A 138 5.75 -14.41 -14.62
CA GLY A 138 6.10 -14.20 -16.03
C GLY A 138 5.44 -15.22 -16.97
N GLY A 139 4.86 -14.73 -18.06
CA GLY A 139 4.22 -15.55 -19.09
C GLY A 139 2.85 -16.12 -18.72
N LYS A 140 2.39 -15.96 -17.47
CA LYS A 140 1.08 -16.43 -17.04
C LYS A 140 -0.06 -15.67 -17.71
N LYS A 141 -1.18 -16.35 -17.94
CA LYS A 141 -2.44 -15.78 -18.41
C LYS A 141 -3.31 -15.41 -17.21
N ILE A 142 -3.63 -14.13 -17.08
CA ILE A 142 -4.40 -13.60 -15.95
C ILE A 142 -5.68 -12.97 -16.47
N ALA A 143 -6.82 -13.37 -15.92
CA ALA A 143 -8.11 -12.75 -16.18
C ALA A 143 -8.47 -11.81 -15.02
N ILE A 144 -8.84 -10.56 -15.31
CA ILE A 144 -9.34 -9.62 -14.28
C ILE A 144 -10.74 -9.14 -14.66
N ILE A 145 -11.71 -9.49 -13.82
CA ILE A 145 -13.12 -9.19 -14.02
C ILE A 145 -13.51 -8.06 -13.07
N GLY A 146 -13.65 -6.85 -13.61
CA GLY A 146 -13.84 -5.63 -12.83
C GLY A 146 -12.63 -4.69 -12.92
N VAL A 147 -12.57 -3.91 -13.99
CA VAL A 147 -11.43 -3.00 -14.28
C VAL A 147 -11.76 -1.58 -13.81
N GLY A 148 -12.01 -1.46 -12.51
CA GLY A 148 -12.10 -0.19 -11.77
C GLY A 148 -10.75 0.27 -11.24
N ASN A 149 -10.73 1.11 -10.20
CA ASN A 149 -9.51 1.65 -9.59
C ASN A 149 -8.48 0.55 -9.22
N ILE A 150 -8.92 -0.48 -8.48
CA ILE A 150 -8.05 -1.59 -8.05
C ILE A 150 -7.66 -2.47 -9.24
N GLY A 151 -8.64 -2.95 -10.02
CA GLY A 151 -8.41 -3.87 -11.12
C GLY A 151 -7.49 -3.32 -12.22
N SER A 152 -7.58 -2.03 -12.56
CA SER A 152 -6.69 -1.42 -13.56
C SER A 152 -5.25 -1.26 -13.07
N LYS A 153 -5.06 -0.87 -11.81
CA LYS A 153 -3.73 -0.73 -11.19
C LYS A 153 -3.04 -2.09 -11.05
N LEU A 154 -3.79 -3.10 -10.62
CA LEU A 154 -3.29 -4.47 -10.53
C LEU A 154 -2.93 -5.04 -11.91
N ALA A 155 -3.78 -4.79 -12.93
CA ALA A 155 -3.48 -5.18 -14.30
C ALA A 155 -2.15 -4.59 -14.78
N GLN A 156 -1.91 -3.30 -14.53
CA GLN A 156 -0.65 -2.65 -14.90
C GLN A 156 0.56 -3.34 -14.25
N LYS A 157 0.52 -3.54 -12.91
CA LYS A 157 1.61 -4.23 -12.19
C LYS A 157 1.88 -5.62 -12.71
N LEU A 158 0.84 -6.39 -13.01
CA LEU A 158 0.97 -7.76 -13.49
C LEU A 158 1.51 -7.82 -14.93
N VAL A 159 1.11 -6.89 -15.80
CA VAL A 159 1.72 -6.74 -17.13
C VAL A 159 3.20 -6.38 -17.02
N GLU A 160 3.55 -5.43 -16.16
CA GLU A 160 4.95 -5.02 -15.92
C GLU A 160 5.81 -6.18 -15.36
N ARG A 161 5.21 -7.10 -14.61
CA ARG A 161 5.80 -8.39 -14.19
C ARG A 161 5.86 -9.46 -15.29
N GLY A 162 5.40 -9.16 -16.49
CA GLY A 162 5.48 -10.06 -17.64
C GLY A 162 4.30 -11.01 -17.80
N ALA A 163 3.17 -10.81 -17.13
CA ALA A 163 1.95 -11.60 -17.34
C ALA A 163 1.11 -11.04 -18.50
N ASN A 164 0.42 -11.92 -19.22
CA ASN A 164 -0.57 -11.56 -20.23
C ASN A 164 -1.92 -11.41 -19.55
N VAL A 165 -2.46 -10.19 -19.51
CA VAL A 165 -3.64 -9.88 -18.71
C VAL A 165 -4.86 -9.61 -19.59
N SER A 166 -5.85 -10.49 -19.56
CA SER A 166 -7.13 -10.28 -20.21
C SER A 166 -8.11 -9.58 -19.28
N LEU A 167 -8.69 -8.48 -19.74
CA LEU A 167 -9.46 -7.54 -18.94
C LEU A 167 -10.92 -7.50 -19.40
N TYR A 168 -11.85 -7.57 -18.45
CA TYR A 168 -13.28 -7.38 -18.71
C TYR A 168 -13.93 -6.35 -17.79
N ARG A 169 -14.71 -5.44 -18.39
CA ARG A 169 -15.67 -4.57 -17.69
C ARG A 169 -16.84 -4.21 -18.63
N ARG A 170 -17.97 -3.83 -18.04
CA ARG A 170 -19.21 -3.45 -18.76
C ARG A 170 -19.00 -2.31 -19.77
N ASN A 171 -18.37 -1.21 -19.34
CA ASN A 171 -18.12 -0.07 -20.22
C ASN A 171 -16.88 -0.33 -21.09
N ARG A 172 -17.11 -0.64 -22.37
CA ARG A 172 -16.08 -1.00 -23.36
C ARG A 172 -15.15 0.15 -23.73
N ASP A 173 -15.65 1.38 -23.82
CA ASP A 173 -14.81 2.54 -24.15
C ASP A 173 -13.76 2.76 -23.05
N LYS A 174 -14.20 2.75 -21.79
CA LYS A 174 -13.28 2.85 -20.65
C LYS A 174 -12.33 1.66 -20.58
N LEU A 175 -12.76 0.45 -20.95
CA LEU A 175 -11.89 -0.72 -21.01
C LEU A 175 -10.75 -0.52 -22.01
N ASN A 176 -11.10 -0.09 -23.23
CA ASN A 176 -10.13 0.11 -24.30
C ASN A 176 -9.13 1.21 -23.96
N LEU A 177 -9.58 2.30 -23.31
CA LEU A 177 -8.68 3.36 -22.82
C LEU A 177 -7.70 2.84 -21.76
N ILE A 178 -8.16 2.02 -20.81
CA ILE A 178 -7.29 1.43 -19.78
C ILE A 178 -6.28 0.46 -20.40
N VAL A 179 -6.72 -0.43 -21.30
CA VAL A 179 -5.84 -1.36 -22.01
C VAL A 179 -4.77 -0.60 -22.80
N LYS A 180 -5.17 0.45 -23.52
CA LYS A 180 -4.25 1.32 -24.23
C LYS A 180 -3.23 1.94 -23.26
N GLN A 181 -3.69 2.54 -22.16
CA GLN A 181 -2.83 3.15 -21.15
C GLN A 181 -1.79 2.17 -20.61
N ILE A 182 -2.20 0.98 -20.18
CA ILE A 182 -1.29 -0.06 -19.66
C ILE A 182 -0.23 -0.40 -20.72
N ASN A 183 -0.66 -0.71 -21.94
CA ASN A 183 0.26 -1.13 -23.01
C ASN A 183 1.20 -0.02 -23.48
N THR A 184 0.80 1.26 -23.35
CA THR A 184 1.66 2.40 -23.71
C THR A 184 2.60 2.85 -22.61
N THR A 185 2.31 2.52 -21.34
CA THR A 185 3.10 2.99 -20.18
C THR A 185 4.08 1.96 -19.65
N LYS A 186 3.87 0.66 -19.93
CA LYS A 186 4.85 -0.39 -19.63
C LYS A 186 6.18 -0.13 -20.34
N SER A 187 7.26 -0.68 -19.79
CA SER A 187 8.58 -0.66 -20.44
C SER A 187 8.51 -1.23 -21.85
N LYS A 188 9.26 -0.64 -22.79
CA LYS A 188 9.39 -1.16 -24.17
C LYS A 188 9.95 -2.60 -24.22
N TYR A 189 10.60 -3.05 -23.15
CA TYR A 189 11.15 -4.40 -23.03
C TYR A 189 10.16 -5.41 -22.43
N THR A 190 9.03 -4.95 -21.89
CA THR A 190 7.96 -5.83 -21.42
C THR A 190 7.17 -6.32 -22.64
N VAL A 191 7.35 -7.59 -23.02
CA VAL A 191 6.64 -8.19 -24.17
C VAL A 191 5.15 -8.41 -23.86
N ALA A 192 4.84 -8.81 -22.62
CA ALA A 192 3.48 -9.10 -22.18
C ALA A 192 2.55 -7.88 -22.28
N GLN A 193 1.24 -8.14 -22.39
CA GLN A 193 0.26 -7.10 -22.73
C GLN A 193 -1.04 -7.26 -21.94
N ALA A 194 -1.77 -6.15 -21.81
CA ALA A 194 -3.17 -6.15 -21.48
C ALA A 194 -4.03 -6.31 -22.75
N SER A 195 -5.14 -7.05 -22.69
CA SER A 195 -6.11 -7.18 -23.78
C SER A 195 -7.54 -6.96 -23.31
N SER A 196 -8.43 -6.49 -24.19
CA SER A 196 -9.84 -6.27 -23.86
C SER A 196 -10.70 -7.46 -24.32
N ALA A 197 -11.36 -8.14 -23.38
CA ALA A 197 -12.27 -9.24 -23.68
C ALA A 197 -13.72 -8.75 -23.85
N LEU A 198 -14.47 -9.31 -24.80
CA LEU A 198 -15.88 -8.98 -25.06
C LEU A 198 -16.83 -9.57 -24.02
N SER A 199 -16.42 -10.62 -23.31
CA SER A 199 -17.18 -11.27 -22.25
C SER A 199 -16.30 -11.74 -21.09
N VAL A 200 -16.93 -12.07 -19.96
CA VAL A 200 -16.23 -12.69 -18.81
C VAL A 200 -15.62 -14.03 -19.24
N ASN A 201 -16.37 -14.86 -19.97
CA ASN A 201 -15.91 -16.17 -20.45
C ASN A 201 -14.69 -16.04 -21.36
N GLU A 202 -14.67 -15.06 -22.27
CA GLU A 202 -13.51 -14.80 -23.12
C GLU A 202 -12.30 -14.38 -22.30
N ALA A 203 -12.47 -13.50 -21.31
CA ALA A 203 -11.37 -13.06 -20.46
C ALA A 203 -10.75 -14.23 -19.68
N CYS A 204 -11.59 -15.16 -19.22
CA CYS A 204 -11.18 -16.27 -18.36
C CYS A 204 -10.63 -17.48 -19.13
N LYS A 205 -10.66 -17.47 -20.46
CA LYS A 205 -10.24 -18.61 -21.28
C LYS A 205 -8.77 -18.96 -21.02
N ASP A 206 -8.53 -20.20 -20.59
CA ASP A 206 -7.22 -20.75 -20.25
C ASP A 206 -6.43 -19.90 -19.22
N ALA A 207 -7.12 -19.19 -18.33
CA ALA A 207 -6.47 -18.33 -17.35
C ALA A 207 -5.81 -19.15 -16.23
N ASP A 208 -4.51 -18.96 -16.02
CA ASP A 208 -3.78 -19.50 -14.87
C ASP A 208 -4.23 -18.83 -13.56
N ILE A 209 -4.65 -17.57 -13.65
CA ILE A 209 -5.15 -16.78 -12.52
C ILE A 209 -6.43 -16.06 -12.91
N LEU A 210 -7.49 -16.22 -12.12
CA LEU A 210 -8.75 -15.49 -12.24
C LEU A 210 -8.94 -14.56 -11.05
N ILE A 211 -9.07 -13.26 -11.32
CA ILE A 211 -9.24 -12.22 -10.31
C ILE A 211 -10.60 -11.57 -10.45
N GLY A 212 -11.44 -11.72 -9.42
CA GLY A 212 -12.69 -10.99 -9.26
C GLY A 212 -12.45 -9.66 -8.56
N ALA A 213 -12.77 -8.55 -9.23
CA ALA A 213 -12.58 -7.18 -8.73
C ALA A 213 -13.81 -6.29 -8.98
N THR A 214 -15.00 -6.90 -9.03
CA THR A 214 -16.29 -6.18 -9.04
C THR A 214 -16.72 -5.83 -7.62
N ASP A 215 -17.42 -4.72 -7.42
CA ASP A 215 -17.84 -4.26 -6.08
C ASP A 215 -19.01 -5.10 -5.54
N GLY A 216 -18.72 -6.32 -5.08
CA GLY A 216 -19.69 -7.28 -4.53
C GLY A 216 -20.70 -7.85 -5.52
N ILE A 217 -20.47 -7.71 -6.84
CA ILE A 217 -21.39 -8.22 -7.87
C ILE A 217 -20.87 -9.57 -8.39
N PRO A 218 -21.60 -10.68 -8.18
CA PRO A 218 -21.15 -12.02 -8.53
C PRO A 218 -21.27 -12.29 -10.03
N VAL A 219 -20.28 -11.81 -10.80
CA VAL A 219 -20.23 -11.96 -12.27
C VAL A 219 -19.40 -13.16 -12.73
N ILE A 220 -18.71 -13.84 -11.80
CA ILE A 220 -18.02 -15.10 -12.06
C ILE A 220 -18.93 -16.24 -11.57
N ASP A 221 -19.49 -16.99 -12.51
CA ASP A 221 -20.41 -18.10 -12.28
C ASP A 221 -19.75 -19.47 -12.45
N ALA A 222 -20.50 -20.55 -12.17
CA ALA A 222 -20.00 -21.92 -12.24
C ALA A 222 -19.59 -22.33 -13.67
N SER A 223 -20.14 -21.69 -14.71
CA SER A 223 -19.79 -21.98 -16.11
C SER A 223 -18.36 -21.52 -16.42
N ILE A 224 -17.95 -20.37 -15.89
CA ILE A 224 -16.57 -19.89 -15.97
C ILE A 224 -15.65 -20.86 -15.25
N ILE A 225 -16.04 -21.27 -14.04
CA ILE A 225 -15.26 -22.22 -13.25
C ILE A 225 -15.07 -23.54 -13.98
N ASN A 226 -16.05 -24.07 -14.72
CA ASN A 226 -15.90 -25.32 -15.47
C ASN A 226 -14.80 -25.28 -16.54
N ASN A 227 -14.53 -24.11 -17.10
CA ASN A 227 -13.62 -23.95 -18.23
C ASN A 227 -12.21 -23.50 -17.82
N LEU A 228 -11.97 -23.28 -16.51
CA LEU A 228 -10.63 -22.95 -16.03
C LEU A 228 -9.70 -24.18 -16.05
N PRO A 229 -8.39 -23.99 -16.30
CA PRO A 229 -7.36 -24.99 -16.02
C PRO A 229 -7.45 -25.59 -14.60
N ILE A 230 -6.94 -26.80 -14.42
CA ILE A 230 -7.07 -27.54 -13.14
C ILE A 230 -6.22 -26.98 -12.00
N ASP A 231 -5.18 -26.21 -12.31
CA ASP A 231 -4.28 -25.60 -11.33
C ASP A 231 -4.48 -24.07 -11.24
N SER A 232 -5.62 -23.57 -11.73
CA SER A 232 -5.91 -22.14 -11.72
C SER A 232 -6.07 -21.59 -10.31
N LEU A 233 -5.51 -20.40 -10.09
CA LEU A 233 -5.66 -19.64 -8.86
C LEU A 233 -6.84 -18.66 -8.99
N LEU A 234 -7.78 -18.70 -8.04
CA LEU A 234 -8.89 -17.76 -7.97
C LEU A 234 -8.68 -16.79 -6.80
N ILE A 235 -8.88 -15.49 -7.06
CA ILE A 235 -8.76 -14.44 -6.05
C ILE A 235 -9.99 -13.52 -6.13
N ASP A 236 -10.78 -13.48 -5.06
CA ASP A 236 -11.85 -12.50 -4.87
C ASP A 236 -11.36 -11.28 -4.08
N ILE A 237 -11.11 -10.20 -4.81
CA ILE A 237 -10.76 -8.88 -4.26
C ILE A 237 -12.03 -8.05 -4.04
N GLY A 238 -13.04 -8.27 -4.88
CA GLY A 238 -14.30 -7.54 -4.91
C GLY A 238 -15.26 -7.81 -3.75
N LYS A 239 -14.98 -8.83 -2.93
CA LYS A 239 -15.80 -9.26 -1.78
C LYS A 239 -17.22 -9.63 -2.24
N GLY A 240 -17.30 -10.61 -3.13
CA GLY A 240 -18.53 -11.08 -3.75
C GLY A 240 -18.49 -11.07 -5.28
N SER A 241 -17.29 -11.05 -5.90
CA SER A 241 -17.19 -11.14 -7.36
C SER A 241 -17.49 -12.54 -7.91
N ILE A 242 -17.37 -13.56 -7.07
CA ILE A 242 -17.56 -14.97 -7.41
C ILE A 242 -18.86 -15.44 -6.77
N SER A 243 -19.74 -16.06 -7.57
CA SER A 243 -21.02 -16.57 -7.07
C SER A 243 -20.82 -17.74 -6.09
N GLU A 244 -21.79 -17.96 -5.21
CA GLU A 244 -21.74 -19.08 -4.26
C GLU A 244 -21.62 -20.44 -4.98
N GLU A 245 -22.36 -20.61 -6.08
CA GLU A 245 -22.28 -21.80 -6.91
C GLU A 245 -20.90 -21.98 -7.55
N ALA A 246 -20.29 -20.89 -8.02
CA ALA A 246 -18.93 -20.90 -8.55
C ALA A 246 -17.90 -21.31 -7.49
N ILE A 247 -18.02 -20.79 -6.27
CA ILE A 247 -17.15 -21.16 -5.14
C ILE A 247 -17.29 -22.66 -4.84
N LYS A 248 -18.53 -23.17 -4.71
CA LYS A 248 -18.79 -24.61 -4.51
C LYS A 248 -18.17 -25.44 -5.63
N LYS A 249 -18.32 -25.00 -6.88
CA LYS A 249 -17.76 -25.70 -8.04
C LYS A 249 -16.24 -25.69 -8.04
N ALA A 250 -15.61 -24.59 -7.64
CA ALA A 250 -14.15 -24.47 -7.55
C ALA A 250 -13.59 -25.46 -6.50
N TYR A 251 -14.24 -25.57 -5.34
CA TYR A 251 -13.87 -26.57 -4.33
C TYR A 251 -14.03 -28.01 -4.82
N LEU A 252 -15.13 -28.32 -5.51
CA LEU A 252 -15.32 -29.65 -6.13
C LEU A 252 -14.23 -29.97 -7.17
N ARG A 253 -13.65 -28.95 -7.81
CA ARG A 253 -12.53 -29.08 -8.75
C ARG A 253 -11.15 -28.96 -8.10
N ASN A 254 -11.09 -28.86 -6.76
CA ASN A 254 -9.86 -28.65 -5.99
C ASN A 254 -9.05 -27.41 -6.43
N LEU A 255 -9.73 -26.36 -6.90
CA LEU A 255 -9.10 -25.09 -7.25
C LEU A 255 -8.85 -24.26 -6.00
N ALA A 256 -7.71 -23.57 -5.96
CA ALA A 256 -7.40 -22.66 -4.87
C ALA A 256 -8.25 -21.38 -5.00
N VAL A 257 -9.03 -21.06 -3.97
CA VAL A 257 -9.87 -19.86 -3.91
C VAL A 257 -9.50 -19.03 -2.71
N TYR A 258 -9.03 -17.81 -2.95
CA TYR A 258 -8.67 -16.85 -1.92
C TYR A 258 -9.63 -15.67 -1.92
N ARG A 259 -10.14 -15.30 -0.74
CA ARG A 259 -10.52 -13.92 -0.48
C ARG A 259 -9.25 -13.17 -0.11
N LEU A 260 -8.96 -12.07 -0.80
CA LEU A 260 -7.72 -11.35 -0.56
C LEU A 260 -7.63 -10.83 0.89
N SER A 261 -6.52 -11.15 1.57
CA SER A 261 -6.13 -10.52 2.83
C SER A 261 -5.14 -9.39 2.58
N ILE A 262 -5.29 -8.27 3.29
CA ILE A 262 -4.40 -7.11 3.22
C ILE A 262 -3.36 -7.07 4.35
N GLU A 263 -3.23 -8.16 5.11
CA GLU A 263 -2.55 -8.15 6.41
C GLU A 263 -1.06 -7.79 6.35
N SER A 264 -0.31 -8.46 5.48
CA SER A 264 1.14 -8.22 5.30
C SER A 264 1.41 -6.85 4.68
N ALA A 265 0.64 -6.48 3.65
CA ALA A 265 0.75 -5.17 3.02
C ALA A 265 0.42 -4.03 4.01
N LEU A 266 -0.52 -4.23 4.94
CA LEU A 266 -0.90 -3.20 5.92
C LEU A 266 0.24 -2.95 6.90
N GLU A 267 0.88 -4.00 7.40
CA GLU A 267 2.06 -3.88 8.27
C GLU A 267 3.16 -3.09 7.57
N GLY A 268 3.53 -3.51 6.35
CA GLY A 268 4.58 -2.85 5.57
C GLY A 268 4.27 -1.37 5.32
N MET A 269 3.03 -1.05 4.91
CA MET A 269 2.60 0.32 4.66
C MET A 269 2.67 1.18 5.93
N VAL A 270 2.16 0.71 7.06
CA VAL A 270 2.14 1.48 8.32
C VAL A 270 3.56 1.73 8.80
N VAL A 271 4.40 0.69 8.84
CA VAL A 271 5.80 0.81 9.28
C VAL A 271 6.57 1.75 8.35
N SER A 272 6.40 1.61 7.03
CA SER A 272 7.05 2.48 6.06
C SER A 272 6.68 3.95 6.27
N LEU A 273 5.39 4.25 6.44
CA LEU A 273 4.92 5.64 6.58
C LEU A 273 5.34 6.27 7.91
N ILE A 274 5.36 5.51 9.01
CA ILE A 274 5.95 5.97 10.28
C ILE A 274 7.44 6.27 10.10
N SER A 275 8.18 5.36 9.48
CA SER A 275 9.62 5.54 9.23
C SER A 275 9.88 6.76 8.35
N THR A 276 9.09 6.98 7.29
CA THR A 276 9.21 8.18 6.45
C THR A 276 8.93 9.46 7.24
N HIS A 277 7.92 9.45 8.11
CA HIS A 277 7.61 10.59 8.98
C HIS A 277 8.78 10.90 9.92
N ASP A 278 9.34 9.89 10.57
CA ASP A 278 10.43 10.06 11.52
C ASP A 278 11.72 10.53 10.82
N VAL A 279 12.05 9.96 9.66
CA VAL A 279 13.19 10.42 8.84
C VAL A 279 13.01 11.90 8.50
N LEU A 280 11.88 12.29 7.91
CA LEU A 280 11.67 13.65 7.44
C LEU A 280 11.71 14.69 8.57
N ASN A 281 11.10 14.39 9.72
CA ASN A 281 10.92 15.37 10.78
C ASN A 281 12.04 15.34 11.83
N GLN A 282 12.80 14.26 11.91
CA GLN A 282 13.84 14.10 12.92
C GLN A 282 15.23 14.06 12.28
N THR A 283 15.47 13.23 11.28
CA THR A 283 16.84 12.98 10.81
C THR A 283 17.19 13.69 9.51
N THR A 284 16.24 14.20 8.73
CA THR A 284 16.53 14.93 7.50
C THR A 284 17.14 16.30 7.79
N GLY A 285 18.29 16.58 7.19
CA GLY A 285 18.93 17.89 7.32
C GLY A 285 20.34 17.94 6.75
N ARG A 286 20.95 19.11 6.89
CA ARG A 286 22.36 19.39 6.57
C ARG A 286 23.02 20.01 7.78
N GLY A 287 24.28 19.70 8.00
CA GLY A 287 25.05 20.29 9.09
C GLY A 287 26.53 20.01 8.98
N PHE A 288 27.23 20.31 10.06
CA PHE A 288 28.65 19.99 10.22
C PHE A 288 28.83 19.00 11.36
N TYR A 289 29.51 17.90 11.08
CA TYR A 289 29.99 16.98 12.10
C TYR A 289 31.52 17.08 12.16
N HIS A 290 32.07 17.59 13.26
CA HIS A 290 33.52 17.85 13.39
C HIS A 290 34.12 18.62 12.20
N LYS A 291 33.43 19.70 11.76
CA LYS A 291 33.77 20.54 10.58
C LYS A 291 33.66 19.85 9.22
N ILE A 292 33.17 18.61 9.18
CA ILE A 292 32.87 17.88 7.94
C ILE A 292 31.41 18.14 7.59
N LYS A 293 31.14 18.59 6.36
CA LYS A 293 29.77 18.80 5.88
C LYS A 293 29.09 17.45 5.71
N VAL A 294 27.93 17.30 6.34
CA VAL A 294 27.12 16.09 6.29
C VAL A 294 25.68 16.41 5.92
N VAL A 295 25.04 15.45 5.26
CA VAL A 295 23.65 15.53 4.82
C VAL A 295 22.96 14.19 5.04
N SER A 296 21.68 14.21 5.40
CA SER A 296 20.90 12.99 5.69
C SER A 296 19.44 13.11 5.28
N GLY A 297 18.74 11.96 5.32
CA GLY A 297 17.29 11.89 5.15
C GLY A 297 16.78 12.25 3.75
N GLY A 298 17.52 11.85 2.72
CA GLY A 298 17.09 11.95 1.31
C GLY A 298 17.32 13.29 0.63
N LEU A 299 17.95 14.26 1.30
CA LEU A 299 18.36 15.52 0.67
C LEU A 299 19.45 15.27 -0.38
N LEU A 300 19.29 15.88 -1.56
CA LEU A 300 20.29 15.83 -2.62
C LEU A 300 21.61 16.42 -2.11
N ALA A 301 22.64 15.58 -2.03
CA ALA A 301 23.93 15.96 -1.48
C ALA A 301 24.68 16.91 -2.44
N GLN A 302 25.21 18.00 -1.89
CA GLN A 302 26.05 18.93 -2.63
C GLN A 302 27.42 18.32 -2.93
N ASN A 303 28.11 18.91 -3.92
CA ASN A 303 29.53 18.64 -4.14
C ASN A 303 30.30 19.02 -2.88
N ASP A 304 30.91 18.03 -2.21
CA ASP A 304 31.66 18.14 -0.94
C ASP A 304 30.93 17.76 0.36
N GLU A 305 29.67 17.30 0.28
CA GLU A 305 28.93 16.74 1.41
C GLU A 305 29.09 15.21 1.49
N ILE A 306 29.16 14.70 2.72
CA ILE A 306 29.10 13.26 2.99
C ILE A 306 27.67 12.89 3.41
N VAL A 307 27.09 11.90 2.75
CA VAL A 307 25.75 11.40 3.05
C VAL A 307 25.81 10.41 4.21
N VAL A 308 25.02 10.67 5.24
CA VAL A 308 24.98 9.89 6.49
C VAL A 308 23.53 9.56 6.89
N ASP A 309 23.37 8.72 7.91
CA ASP A 309 22.07 8.31 8.46
C ASP A 309 21.35 9.43 9.25
N ASP A 310 22.08 10.20 10.07
CA ASP A 310 21.57 11.39 10.77
C ASP A 310 22.64 12.50 10.76
N TYR A 311 22.31 13.69 10.25
CA TYR A 311 23.26 14.81 10.15
C TYR A 311 23.72 15.37 11.50
N ARG A 312 22.96 15.16 12.58
CA ARG A 312 23.26 15.68 13.94
C ARG A 312 24.12 14.71 14.74
N LYS A 313 23.83 13.41 14.63
CA LYS A 313 24.58 12.34 15.29
C LYS A 313 24.78 11.17 14.33
N PRO A 314 25.69 11.32 13.35
CA PRO A 314 25.93 10.29 12.35
C PRO A 314 26.45 9.01 13.03
N LYS A 315 26.04 7.85 12.53
CA LYS A 315 26.59 6.54 12.93
C LYS A 315 27.00 5.72 11.72
N LEU A 316 26.35 5.97 10.58
CA LEU A 316 26.60 5.28 9.33
C LEU A 316 26.88 6.29 8.21
N ILE A 317 27.84 5.96 7.37
CA ILE A 317 28.17 6.73 6.17
C ILE A 317 27.68 5.95 4.96
N TYR A 318 26.88 6.59 4.11
CA TYR A 318 26.41 6.00 2.85
C TYR A 318 27.36 6.28 1.68
N GLY A 319 27.96 7.46 1.64
CA GLY A 319 28.91 7.83 0.58
C GLY A 319 29.11 9.33 0.46
N ILE A 320 29.86 9.74 -0.56
CA ILE A 320 30.11 11.15 -0.88
C ILE A 320 29.18 11.58 -2.01
N GLY A 321 28.47 12.71 -1.85
CA GLY A 321 27.60 13.24 -2.88
C GLY A 321 28.38 13.77 -4.10
N ASN A 322 27.85 13.54 -5.30
CA ASN A 322 28.39 14.10 -6.54
C ASN A 322 27.73 15.41 -6.99
N GLY A 323 26.81 15.99 -6.20
CA GLY A 323 26.09 17.21 -6.56
C GLY A 323 24.95 17.06 -7.57
N TYR A 324 24.73 15.87 -8.14
CA TYR A 324 23.75 15.59 -9.19
C TYR A 324 22.74 14.49 -8.83
N GLY A 325 22.68 14.09 -7.56
CA GLY A 325 21.75 13.07 -7.07
C GLY A 325 22.28 11.63 -7.12
N ASP A 326 23.59 11.44 -7.29
CA ASP A 326 24.25 10.13 -7.13
C ASP A 326 25.51 10.26 -6.24
N PHE A 327 26.13 9.13 -5.93
CA PHE A 327 27.39 9.06 -5.21
C PHE A 327 28.58 9.23 -6.14
N MET A 328 29.61 9.92 -5.64
CA MET A 328 30.90 10.05 -6.29
C MET A 328 31.60 8.68 -6.31
N ARG A 329 31.88 8.15 -7.50
CA ARG A 329 32.55 6.84 -7.67
C ARG A 329 34.06 6.91 -7.46
N ILE A 330 34.67 8.04 -7.84
CA ILE A 330 36.10 8.29 -7.72
C ILE A 330 36.28 9.64 -7.00
N PRO A 331 36.35 9.64 -5.67
CA PRO A 331 36.59 10.86 -4.91
C PRO A 331 38.02 11.36 -5.10
N GLY A 332 38.19 12.68 -5.18
CA GLY A 332 39.52 13.27 -5.14
C GLY A 332 40.13 13.15 -3.73
N LYS A 333 41.46 13.18 -3.63
CA LYS A 333 42.23 13.01 -2.39
C LYS A 333 41.68 13.77 -1.18
N LYS A 334 41.29 15.03 -1.36
CA LYS A 334 40.72 15.88 -0.29
C LYS A 334 39.42 15.31 0.31
N MET A 335 38.58 14.68 -0.51
CA MET A 335 37.34 14.08 -0.04
C MET A 335 37.56 12.71 0.59
N GLU A 336 38.53 11.94 0.10
CA GLU A 336 38.98 10.70 0.73
C GLU A 336 39.50 10.96 2.15
N GLU A 337 40.35 11.97 2.32
CA GLU A 337 40.87 12.38 3.62
C GLU A 337 39.74 12.77 4.60
N LYS A 338 38.74 13.53 4.14
CA LYS A 338 37.55 13.87 4.95
C LYS A 338 36.74 12.62 5.32
N LEU A 339 36.53 11.72 4.38
CA LEU A 339 35.77 10.49 4.61
C LEU A 339 36.46 9.61 5.65
N ASP A 340 37.77 9.44 5.55
CA ASP A 340 38.55 8.65 6.49
C ASP A 340 38.64 9.30 7.87
N LEU A 341 38.71 10.63 7.94
CA LEU A 341 38.59 11.36 9.20
C LEU A 341 37.22 11.11 9.84
N LEU A 342 36.14 11.21 9.08
CA LEU A 342 34.79 10.95 9.59
C LEU A 342 34.67 9.52 10.12
N LYS A 343 35.12 8.51 9.37
CA LYS A 343 35.12 7.11 9.83
C LYS A 343 35.84 6.93 11.17
N LYS A 344 37.01 7.56 11.36
CA LYS A 344 37.76 7.51 12.62
C LYS A 344 37.01 8.15 13.78
N LEU A 345 36.34 9.28 13.54
CA LEU A 345 35.53 9.95 14.55
C LEU A 345 34.35 9.08 14.98
N LEU A 346 33.62 8.49 14.02
CA LEU A 346 32.50 7.60 14.32
C LEU A 346 32.91 6.35 15.09
N LEU A 347 34.11 5.80 14.84
CA LEU A 347 34.62 4.67 15.60
C LEU A 347 34.93 5.04 17.06
N LYS A 348 35.46 6.25 17.31
CA LYS A 348 35.70 6.74 18.68
C LYS A 348 34.39 6.96 19.43
N ASP A 349 33.45 7.66 18.82
CA ASP A 349 32.17 8.02 19.46
C ASP A 349 31.26 6.81 19.74
N ASN A 350 31.55 5.63 19.16
CA ASN A 350 30.84 4.38 19.44
C ASN A 350 31.50 3.53 20.55
N LEU A 351 32.70 3.88 20.99
CA LEU A 351 33.43 3.19 22.07
C LEU A 351 33.21 3.84 23.45
N ASP A 352 32.65 5.05 23.48
CA ASP A 352 32.27 5.82 24.68
C ASP A 352 30.75 5.74 24.96
#